data_AF-A0A9K3CWW4-F1
#
_entry.id   AF-A0A9K3CWW4-F1
#
_cell.length_a   1.000
_cell.length_b   1.000
_cell.length_c   1.000
_cell.angle_alpha   90.00
_cell.angle_beta   90.00
_cell.angle_gamma   90.00
#
_symmetry.space_group_name_H-M   'P 1'
#
loop_
_entity.id
_entity.type
_entity.pdbx_description
1 polymer ?
#
loop_
_entity_poly.entity_id
_entity_poly.type
_entity_poly.pdbx_seq_one_letter_code
_entity_poly.pdbx_strand_id
1 'polypeptide(L)'
;MPGSAVTSSPDTNLRVALDLGTSFSGHVICHTGDKDKKLEAFYKWTDQPNSTQYCKTHTALFYEEFDTEGGGTEWRATHWGWSALKSLHLHLHLAVTAPSLYDPS
;
A
#
# COMPACT_ATOMS: atom_id res chain seq x y z
N MET A 1 11.19 6.26 32.78
CA MET A 1 10.43 5.52 31.75
C MET A 1 9.66 6.55 30.95
N PRO A 2 9.92 6.76 29.65
CA PRO A 2 9.14 7.73 28.87
C PRO A 2 7.76 7.15 28.57
N GLY A 3 6.74 7.96 28.82
CA GLY A 3 5.33 7.59 28.84
C GLY A 3 4.73 7.44 27.44
N SER A 4 3.87 6.43 27.30
CA SER A 4 3.03 6.24 26.12
C SER A 4 1.90 7.27 26.14
N ALA A 5 1.91 8.21 25.21
CA ALA A 5 0.78 9.09 24.97
C ALA A 5 -0.38 8.26 24.39
N VAL A 6 -1.39 7.97 25.21
CA VAL A 6 -2.68 7.46 24.73
C VAL A 6 -3.48 8.68 24.27
N THR A 7 -3.59 8.87 22.96
CA THR A 7 -4.59 9.77 22.38
C THR A 7 -5.91 9.01 22.32
N SER A 8 -6.76 9.20 23.32
CA SER A 8 -8.12 8.66 23.30
C SER A 8 -8.95 9.42 22.26
N SER A 9 -9.17 8.80 21.09
CA SER A 9 -10.22 9.23 20.15
C SER A 9 -11.56 8.63 20.59
N PRO A 10 -12.68 9.40 20.56
CA PRO A 10 -13.99 8.92 21.01
C PRO A 10 -14.57 7.95 19.97
N ASP A 11 -15.11 6.82 20.44
CA ASP A 11 -15.94 5.86 19.72
C ASP A 11 -15.65 5.69 18.22
N THR A 12 -14.54 5.03 17.89
CA THR A 12 -14.41 4.46 16.55
C THR A 12 -15.29 3.21 16.49
N ASN A 13 -16.49 3.35 15.91
CA ASN A 13 -17.36 2.23 15.53
C ASN A 13 -16.75 1.34 14.42
N LEU A 14 -15.44 1.38 14.24
CA LEU A 14 -14.70 0.66 13.21
C LEU A 14 -13.54 -0.07 13.86
N ARG A 15 -13.49 -1.39 13.66
CA ARG A 15 -12.35 -2.22 14.02
C ARG A 15 -11.74 -2.78 12.76
N VAL A 16 -10.42 -2.70 12.64
CA VAL A 16 -9.70 -3.27 11.49
C VAL A 16 -8.85 -4.44 11.98
N ALA A 17 -9.07 -5.61 11.40
CA ALA A 17 -8.17 -6.75 11.52
C ALA A 17 -7.22 -6.74 10.32
N LEU A 18 -5.93 -6.92 10.58
CA LEU A 18 -4.89 -6.98 9.55
C LEU A 18 -4.24 -8.36 9.60
N ASP A 19 -4.12 -8.99 8.44
CA ASP A 19 -3.29 -10.17 8.22
C ASP A 19 -2.06 -9.72 7.41
N LEU A 20 -0.89 -9.80 8.01
CA LEU A 20 0.39 -9.41 7.40
C LEU A 20 1.18 -10.67 7.05
N GLY A 21 0.68 -11.41 6.07
CA GLY A 21 1.35 -12.60 5.55
C GLY A 21 2.60 -12.26 4.74
N THR A 22 3.41 -13.27 4.44
CA THR A 22 4.69 -13.09 3.74
C THR A 22 4.51 -12.64 2.29
N SER A 23 3.63 -13.30 1.53
CA SER A 23 3.41 -12.97 0.11
C SER A 23 2.16 -12.12 -0.09
N PHE A 24 1.17 -12.29 0.77
CA PHE A 24 -0.11 -11.61 0.69
C PHE A 24 -0.53 -11.09 2.06
N SER A 25 -1.08 -9.88 2.07
CA SER A 25 -1.73 -9.27 3.22
C SER A 25 -3.23 -9.13 2.96
N GLY A 26 -4.01 -9.16 4.02
CA GLY A 26 -5.47 -8.99 4.00
C GLY A 26 -5.92 -8.03 5.08
N HIS A 27 -7.14 -7.52 4.94
CA HIS A 27 -7.77 -6.76 6.01
C HIS A 27 -9.27 -7.03 6.08
N VAL A 28 -9.85 -6.79 7.25
CA VAL A 28 -11.30 -6.75 7.44
C VAL A 28 -11.66 -5.57 8.33
N ILE A 29 -12.57 -4.72 7.88
CA ILE A 29 -13.18 -3.63 8.64
C ILE A 29 -14.51 -4.14 9.19
N CYS A 30 -14.68 -4.05 10.51
CA CYS A 30 -15.90 -4.39 11.23
C CYS A 30 -16.54 -3.10 11.76
N HIS A 31 -17.79 -2.86 11.40
CA HIS A 31 -18.55 -1.70 11.85
C HIS A 31 -19.29 -2.04 13.16
N THR A 32 -18.63 -1.80 14.30
CA THR A 32 -19.21 -2.07 15.62
C THR A 32 -20.25 -1.01 15.96
N GLY A 33 -21.49 -1.24 15.55
CA GLY A 33 -22.63 -0.33 15.77
C GLY A 33 -23.69 -0.39 14.68
N ASP A 34 -23.32 -0.89 13.50
CA ASP A 34 -24.23 -1.07 12.37
C ASP A 34 -24.72 -2.52 12.32
N LYS A 35 -26.02 -2.75 12.55
CA LYS A 35 -26.60 -4.11 12.61
C LYS A 35 -26.61 -4.81 11.25
N ASP A 36 -26.58 -4.03 10.17
CA ASP A 36 -26.81 -4.50 8.80
C ASP A 36 -25.51 -4.55 7.97
N LYS A 37 -24.43 -3.91 8.43
CA LYS A 37 -23.10 -3.95 7.79
C LYS A 37 -22.06 -4.61 8.69
N LYS A 38 -21.91 -5.92 8.56
CA LYS A 38 -21.09 -6.67 9.51
C LYS A 38 -19.60 -6.62 9.21
N LEU A 39 -19.17 -6.71 7.95
CA LEU A 39 -17.74 -6.82 7.59
C LEU A 39 -17.48 -6.31 6.16
N GLU A 40 -16.45 -5.48 5.97
CA GLU A 40 -15.88 -5.12 4.66
C GLU A 40 -14.44 -5.65 4.57
N ALA A 41 -14.10 -6.37 3.51
CA ALA A 41 -12.80 -7.08 3.42
C ALA A 41 -12.07 -6.87 2.09
N PHE A 42 -12.48 -5.88 1.30
CA PHE A 42 -11.98 -5.70 -0.07
C PHE A 42 -11.10 -4.46 -0.20
N TYR A 43 -9.98 -4.60 -0.88
CA TYR A 43 -9.12 -3.47 -1.24
C TYR A 43 -9.76 -2.65 -2.37
N LYS A 44 -9.75 -1.32 -2.21
CA LYS A 44 -10.06 -0.35 -3.26
C LYS A 44 -8.76 0.37 -3.64
N TRP A 45 -8.34 0.17 -4.88
CA TRP A 45 -7.11 0.75 -5.43
C TRP A 45 -7.45 2.07 -6.13
N THR A 46 -6.90 3.19 -5.66
CA THR A 46 -7.15 4.52 -6.27
C THR A 46 -6.57 4.64 -7.68
N ASP A 47 -5.47 3.94 -7.94
CA ASP A 47 -4.78 3.85 -9.22
C ASP A 47 -5.43 2.83 -10.18
N GLN A 48 -6.34 1.98 -9.67
CA GLN A 48 -7.07 0.98 -10.46
C GLN A 48 -8.57 0.93 -10.09
N PRO A 49 -9.32 2.02 -10.33
CA PRO A 49 -10.71 2.17 -9.90
C PRO A 49 -11.67 1.14 -10.53
N ASN A 50 -11.29 0.54 -11.66
CA ASN A 50 -12.08 -0.46 -12.39
C ASN A 50 -11.62 -1.91 -12.14
N SER A 51 -10.67 -2.13 -11.22
CA SER A 51 -10.19 -3.48 -10.92
C SER A 51 -11.22 -4.29 -10.12
N THR A 52 -11.24 -5.61 -10.33
CA THR A 52 -12.02 -6.50 -9.47
C THR A 52 -11.54 -6.34 -8.03
N GLN A 53 -12.47 -6.03 -7.14
CA GLN A 53 -12.20 -5.94 -5.71
C GLN A 53 -11.66 -7.27 -5.20
N TYR A 54 -10.42 -7.26 -4.69
CA TYR A 54 -9.76 -8.43 -4.10
C TYR A 54 -9.66 -8.27 -2.59
N CYS A 55 -9.84 -9.36 -1.86
CA CYS A 55 -9.73 -9.36 -0.40
C CYS A 55 -8.28 -9.45 0.12
N LYS A 56 -7.31 -9.52 -0.80
CA LYS A 56 -5.88 -9.60 -0.49
C LYS A 56 -5.08 -8.74 -1.43
N THR A 57 -3.92 -8.31 -0.94
CA THR A 57 -2.90 -7.61 -1.70
C THR A 57 -1.55 -8.26 -1.52
N HIS A 58 -0.59 -7.99 -2.40
CA HIS A 58 0.78 -8.41 -2.15
C HIS A 58 1.39 -7.67 -0.95
N THR A 59 2.18 -8.39 -0.16
CA THR A 59 3.00 -7.78 0.88
C THR A 59 4.26 -7.21 0.23
N ALA A 60 4.10 -6.11 -0.51
CA ALA A 60 5.16 -5.53 -1.33
C ALA A 60 5.12 -3.99 -1.29
N LEU A 61 6.32 -3.40 -1.36
CA LEU A 61 6.56 -1.97 -1.52
C LEU A 61 7.53 -1.77 -2.69
N PHE A 62 7.32 -0.71 -3.46
CA PHE A 62 8.23 -0.26 -4.50
C PHE A 62 8.76 1.12 -4.11
N TYR A 63 10.08 1.29 -4.21
CA TYR A 63 10.77 2.52 -3.84
C TYR A 63 11.36 3.16 -5.08
N GLU A 64 11.26 4.47 -5.16
CA GLU A 64 11.92 5.29 -6.19
C GLU A 64 12.94 6.21 -5.51
N GLU A 65 13.97 6.54 -6.27
CA GLU A 65 14.99 7.50 -5.90
C GLU A 65 14.47 8.93 -6.14
N PHE A 66 14.76 9.84 -5.23
CA PHE A 66 14.41 11.25 -5.36
C PHE A 66 15.61 12.13 -4.99
N ASP A 67 15.89 13.11 -5.84
CA ASP A 67 16.83 14.17 -5.52
C ASP A 67 16.29 15.06 -4.39
N THR A 68 17.15 15.34 -3.43
CA THR A 68 16.89 16.31 -2.36
C THR A 68 17.49 17.66 -2.73
N GLU A 69 16.87 18.76 -2.25
CA GLU A 69 17.31 20.14 -2.54
C GLU A 69 18.77 20.43 -2.11
N GLY A 70 19.39 19.55 -1.31
CA GLY A 70 20.79 19.63 -0.88
C GLY A 70 21.78 18.78 -1.68
N GLY A 71 21.37 18.16 -2.79
CA GLY A 71 22.23 17.29 -3.61
C GLY A 71 22.47 15.90 -3.02
N GLY A 72 21.57 15.43 -2.16
CA GLY A 72 21.53 14.07 -1.66
C GLY A 72 20.39 13.25 -2.27
N THR A 73 20.47 11.94 -2.14
CA THR A 73 19.43 10.99 -2.55
C THR A 73 18.51 10.63 -1.39
N GLU A 74 17.19 10.58 -1.64
CA GLU A 74 16.21 9.98 -0.73
C GLU A 74 15.42 8.86 -1.44
N TRP A 75 15.28 7.70 -0.79
CA TRP A 75 14.42 6.62 -1.28
C TRP A 75 13.04 6.72 -0.65
N ARG A 76 11.99 6.84 -1.47
CA ARG A 76 10.60 6.92 -0.97
C ARG A 76 9.77 5.77 -1.53
N ALA A 77 8.94 5.18 -0.68
CA ALA A 77 7.96 4.21 -1.12
C ALA A 77 6.89 4.92 -1.97
N THR A 78 6.79 4.58 -3.25
CA THR A 78 5.86 5.21 -4.19
C THR A 78 4.66 4.32 -4.50
N HIS A 79 4.85 3.00 -4.45
CA HIS A 79 3.79 2.03 -4.71
C HIS A 79 3.79 0.91 -3.67
N TRP A 80 2.64 0.27 -3.48
CA TRP A 80 2.46 -0.86 -2.57
C TRP A 80 1.54 -1.90 -3.21
N GLY A 81 1.52 -3.11 -2.65
CA GLY A 81 0.57 -4.14 -3.08
C GLY A 81 0.75 -4.58 -4.53
N TRP A 82 -0.37 -4.75 -5.23
CA TRP A 82 -0.37 -5.05 -6.66
C TRP A 82 0.28 -3.96 -7.52
N SER A 83 0.19 -2.70 -7.08
CA SER A 83 0.79 -1.57 -7.80
C SER A 83 2.32 -1.60 -7.73
N ALA A 84 2.89 -2.06 -6.62
CA ALA A 84 4.34 -2.29 -6.51
C ALA A 84 4.87 -3.33 -7.50
N LEU A 85 4.15 -4.46 -7.65
CA LEU A 85 4.54 -5.49 -8.64
C LEU A 85 4.40 -5.00 -10.08
N LYS A 86 3.36 -4.24 -10.38
CA LYS A 86 3.20 -3.62 -11.70
C LYS A 86 4.33 -2.65 -12.01
N SER A 87 4.73 -1.84 -11.03
CA SER A 87 5.85 -0.89 -11.17
C SER A 87 7.17 -1.62 -11.38
N LEU A 88 7.45 -2.67 -10.61
CA LEU A 88 8.62 -3.53 -10.83
C LEU A 88 8.63 -4.15 -12.22
N HIS A 89 7.49 -4.69 -12.68
CA HIS A 89 7.37 -5.27 -14.01
C HIS A 89 7.64 -4.24 -15.11
N LEU A 90 7.11 -3.02 -14.98
CA LEU A 90 7.34 -1.95 -15.94
C LEU A 90 8.80 -1.53 -15.99
N HIS A 91 9.45 -1.35 -14.83
CA HIS A 91 10.87 -1.00 -14.76
C HIS A 91 11.75 -2.08 -15.40
N LEU A 92 11.51 -3.35 -15.07
CA LEU A 92 12.23 -4.47 -15.67
C LEU A 92 11.98 -4.58 -17.18
N HIS A 93 10.74 -4.38 -17.62
CA HIS A 93 10.41 -4.43 -19.04
C HIS A 93 11.14 -3.33 -19.80
N LEU A 94 11.06 -2.07 -19.35
CA LEU A 94 11.74 -0.94 -19.99
C LEU A 94 13.26 -1.11 -20.02
N ALA A 95 13.86 -1.54 -18.90
CA ALA A 95 15.29 -1.79 -18.84
C ALA A 95 15.77 -2.86 -19.86
N VAL A 96 14.93 -3.84 -20.16
CA VAL A 96 15.25 -4.94 -21.09
C VAL A 96 14.90 -4.60 -22.54
N THR A 97 13.73 -4.02 -22.80
CA THR A 97 13.20 -3.88 -24.17
C THR A 97 13.40 -2.50 -24.78
N ALA A 98 13.59 -1.48 -23.96
CA ALA A 98 13.78 -0.10 -24.40
C ALA A 98 14.74 0.65 -23.47
N PRO A 99 16.02 0.22 -23.34
CA PRO A 99 16.96 0.80 -22.39
C PRO A 99 17.24 2.29 -22.64
N SER A 100 17.05 2.78 -23.86
CA SER A 100 17.16 4.22 -24.18
C SER A 100 16.02 5.07 -23.62
N LEU A 101 14.92 4.45 -23.20
CA LEU A 101 13.76 5.10 -22.57
C LEU A 101 13.70 4.83 -21.06
N TYR A 102 14.65 4.05 -20.54
CA TYR A 102 14.73 3.74 -19.12
C TYR A 102 15.63 4.76 -18.44
N ASP A 103 15.02 5.66 -17.66
CA ASP A 103 15.71 6.51 -16.71
C ASP A 103 15.52 5.89 -15.31
N PRO A 104 16.58 5.34 -14.68
CA PRO A 104 16.51 4.81 -13.33
C PRO A 104 16.49 5.91 -12.26
N SER A 105 16.68 7.18 -12.64
CA SER A 105 16.76 8.35 -11.74
C SER A 105 15.52 9.23 -11.75
#